data_AF-A0A6J1LTX7-F1
#
_entry.id   AF-A0A6J1LTX7-F1
#
_cell.length_a   1.000
_cell.length_b   1.000
_cell.length_c   1.000
_cell.angle_alpha   90.00
_cell.angle_beta   90.00
_cell.angle_gamma   90.00
#
_symmetry.space_group_name_H-M   'P 1'
#
loop_
_entity.id
_entity.type
_entity.pdbx_description
1 polymer ?
#
loop_
_entity_poly.entity_id
_entity_poly.type
_entity_poly.pdbx_seq_one_letter_code
_entity_poly.pdbx_strand_id
1 'polypeptide(L)'
;MGNVLEAKISCDKPVAVVQPMPVAEESVSHEDEAEAYPKANVSLHLFHYRQQMALKDQHVVKWATSKLLLTEELLKQQELSQQYQQKLELSELRMDEEDDAAWAERQLAILTDDEDDSENAENLAPIDQGLGTELSHLIKYRLKLRNTIVEVAQEKMRKREKTKLKRLKRRTLISSKKPSNKDKHRRSY
;
A
#
# COMPACT_ATOMS: atom_id res chain seq x y z
N MET A 1 3.38 23.28 44.00
CA MET A 1 4.29 22.29 44.58
C MET A 1 3.55 20.96 44.67
N GLY A 2 3.56 20.17 43.59
CA GLY A 2 2.87 18.88 43.53
C GLY A 2 3.82 17.85 42.93
N ASN A 3 4.14 16.82 43.70
CA ASN A 3 5.11 15.79 43.38
C ASN A 3 4.68 15.00 42.14
N VAL A 4 5.52 15.01 41.10
CA VAL A 4 5.44 14.11 39.95
C VAL A 4 6.40 12.96 40.23
N LEU A 5 5.85 11.78 40.53
CA LEU A 5 6.64 10.56 40.57
C LEU A 5 6.92 10.14 39.12
N GLU A 6 8.18 10.25 38.71
CA GLU A 6 8.67 9.67 37.46
C GLU A 6 8.69 8.15 37.56
N ALA A 7 7.67 7.49 37.00
CA ALA A 7 7.74 6.06 36.70
C ALA A 7 8.49 5.87 35.39
N LYS A 8 9.81 5.65 35.48
CA LYS A 8 10.63 5.10 34.39
C LYS A 8 10.16 3.68 34.11
N ILE A 9 9.41 3.49 33.02
CA ILE A 9 9.08 2.17 32.50
C ILE A 9 9.91 2.00 31.22
N SER A 10 11.08 1.36 31.39
CA SER A 10 11.84 0.78 30.30
C SER A 10 10.97 -0.29 29.64
N CYS A 11 10.62 -0.11 28.37
CA CYS A 11 9.96 -1.15 27.59
C CYS A 11 11.01 -1.77 26.67
N ASP A 12 11.80 -2.67 27.26
CA ASP A 12 12.63 -3.59 26.51
C ASP A 12 11.73 -4.47 25.63
N LYS A 13 11.92 -4.36 24.32
CA LYS A 13 11.47 -5.39 23.37
C LYS A 13 12.33 -6.63 23.59
N PRO A 14 11.74 -7.82 23.48
CA PRO A 14 12.31 -8.73 22.49
C PRO A 14 11.31 -9.05 21.39
N VAL A 15 11.83 -8.96 20.17
CA VAL A 15 11.25 -9.38 18.90
C VAL A 15 11.17 -10.90 18.89
N ALA A 16 9.96 -11.46 18.82
CA ALA A 16 9.79 -12.86 18.41
C ALA A 16 9.91 -12.91 16.88
N VAL A 17 11.13 -13.14 16.39
CA VAL A 17 11.40 -13.55 15.01
C VAL A 17 10.94 -15.00 14.90
N VAL A 18 9.78 -15.23 14.28
CA VAL A 18 9.42 -16.57 13.80
C VAL A 18 10.18 -16.77 12.50
N GLN A 19 11.33 -17.46 12.56
CA GLN A 19 11.97 -17.99 11.36
C GLN A 19 11.10 -19.14 10.80
N PRO A 20 10.85 -19.20 9.48
CA PRO A 20 10.33 -20.43 8.88
C PRO A 20 11.45 -21.47 8.86
N MET A 21 11.23 -22.60 9.52
CA MET A 21 12.15 -23.74 9.53
C MET A 21 12.16 -24.42 8.15
N PRO A 22 13.31 -24.85 7.60
CA PRO A 22 13.36 -25.57 6.34
C PRO A 22 12.84 -27.00 6.51
N VAL A 23 11.99 -27.44 5.59
CA VAL A 23 11.54 -28.84 5.47
C VAL A 23 12.54 -29.56 4.59
N ALA A 24 13.26 -30.53 5.16
CA ALA A 24 14.03 -31.52 4.44
C ALA A 24 13.36 -32.90 4.62
N GLU A 25 12.94 -33.45 3.48
CA GLU A 25 12.92 -34.84 3.03
C GLU A 25 12.19 -35.96 3.83
N GLU A 26 11.15 -36.47 3.16
CA GLU A 26 10.83 -37.87 2.84
C GLU A 26 11.01 -39.01 3.88
N SER A 27 9.85 -39.57 4.26
CA SER A 27 9.38 -40.93 3.94
C SER A 27 9.08 -41.93 5.09
N VAL A 28 7.95 -42.63 4.87
CA VAL A 28 7.53 -43.97 5.34
C VAL A 28 6.73 -44.12 6.65
N SER A 29 5.41 -44.23 6.42
CA SER A 29 4.36 -45.08 7.04
C SER A 29 4.33 -45.35 8.56
N HIS A 30 3.21 -44.95 9.17
CA HIS A 30 2.42 -45.85 10.02
C HIS A 30 0.95 -45.39 10.04
N GLU A 31 0.06 -46.34 9.75
CA GLU A 31 -1.38 -46.25 9.98
C GLU A 31 -1.68 -46.13 11.49
N ASP A 32 -2.85 -45.59 11.83
CA ASP A 32 -3.39 -45.31 13.18
C ASP A 32 -2.88 -44.05 13.91
N GLU A 33 -3.16 -42.88 13.36
CA GLU A 33 -3.63 -41.78 14.20
C GLU A 33 -4.90 -41.22 13.56
N ALA A 34 -6.04 -41.46 14.20
CA ALA A 34 -7.23 -40.65 13.99
C ALA A 34 -6.79 -39.19 14.10
N GLU A 35 -6.69 -38.50 12.96
CA GLU A 35 -6.32 -37.11 12.87
C GLU A 35 -7.21 -36.36 13.85
N ALA A 36 -6.62 -36.08 15.02
CA ALA A 36 -7.06 -35.07 15.92
C ALA A 36 -6.91 -33.78 15.13
N TYR A 37 -7.89 -33.48 14.27
CA TYR A 37 -8.16 -32.12 13.88
C TYR A 37 -8.11 -31.34 15.19
N PRO A 38 -7.12 -30.46 15.38
CA PRO A 38 -7.06 -29.70 16.62
C PRO A 38 -8.41 -29.04 16.67
N LYS A 39 -9.20 -29.35 17.71
CA LYS A 39 -10.57 -28.90 17.90
C LYS A 39 -10.48 -27.39 17.90
N ALA A 40 -10.58 -26.83 16.70
CA ALA A 40 -9.95 -25.58 16.37
C ALA A 40 -10.67 -24.58 17.26
N ASN A 41 -9.94 -23.90 18.16
CA ASN A 41 -10.58 -23.08 19.18
C ASN A 41 -11.41 -22.04 18.42
N VAL A 42 -12.71 -22.30 18.26
CA VAL A 42 -13.56 -21.51 17.36
C VAL A 42 -13.57 -20.07 17.85
N SER A 43 -13.50 -19.88 19.17
CA SER A 43 -13.26 -18.62 19.85
C SER A 43 -11.97 -17.90 19.41
N LEU A 44 -10.85 -18.63 19.30
CA LEU A 44 -9.58 -18.08 18.82
C LEU A 44 -9.67 -17.68 17.34
N HIS A 45 -10.26 -18.52 16.49
CA HIS A 45 -10.47 -18.19 15.08
C HIS A 45 -11.42 -17.00 14.89
N LEU A 46 -12.51 -16.94 15.65
CA LEU A 46 -13.42 -15.80 15.65
C LEU A 46 -12.74 -14.52 16.15
N PHE A 47 -11.85 -14.62 17.14
CA PHE A 47 -11.06 -13.50 17.62
C PHE A 47 -10.10 -12.99 16.54
N HIS A 48 -9.31 -13.88 15.91
CA HIS A 48 -8.41 -13.51 14.81
C HIS A 48 -9.18 -12.92 13.63
N TYR A 49 -10.30 -13.52 13.24
CA TYR A 49 -11.14 -13.00 12.17
C TYR A 49 -11.65 -11.58 12.49
N ARG A 50 -12.14 -11.35 13.71
CA ARG A 50 -12.57 -10.00 14.15
C ARG A 50 -11.41 -9.01 14.13
N GLN A 51 -10.22 -9.42 14.55
CA GLN A 51 -9.03 -8.57 14.55
C GLN A 51 -8.58 -8.22 13.11
N GLN A 52 -8.57 -9.19 12.20
CA GLN A 52 -8.24 -8.98 10.79
C GLN A 52 -9.25 -8.04 10.12
N MET A 53 -10.54 -8.19 10.42
CA MET A 53 -11.58 -7.29 9.91
C MET A 53 -11.38 -5.83 10.35
N ALA A 54 -10.84 -5.60 11.54
CA ALA A 54 -10.51 -4.24 12.01
C ALA A 54 -9.31 -3.62 11.27
N LEU A 55 -8.42 -4.44 10.72
CA LEU A 55 -7.24 -4.01 9.96
C LEU A 55 -7.50 -3.88 8.44
N LYS A 56 -8.68 -4.30 7.97
CA LYS A 56 -9.04 -4.31 6.54
C LYS A 56 -8.81 -2.96 5.87
N ASP A 57 -9.25 -1.86 6.49
CA ASP A 57 -9.05 -0.50 5.97
C ASP A 57 -7.55 -0.16 5.83
N GLN A 58 -6.71 -0.61 6.77
CA GLN A 58 -5.27 -0.39 6.72
C GLN A 58 -4.62 -1.25 5.61
N HIS A 59 -5.10 -2.48 5.41
CA HIS A 59 -4.62 -3.34 4.33
C HIS A 59 -4.98 -2.78 2.96
N VAL A 60 -6.20 -2.25 2.80
CA VAL A 60 -6.63 -1.56 1.58
C VAL A 60 -5.72 -0.38 1.26
N VAL A 61 -5.39 0.45 2.25
CA VAL A 61 -4.45 1.58 2.04
C VAL A 61 -3.06 1.08 1.67
N LYS A 62 -2.50 0.11 2.41
CA LYS A 62 -1.17 -0.44 2.09
C LYS A 62 -1.10 -1.01 0.67
N TRP A 63 -2.11 -1.79 0.29
CA TRP A 63 -2.22 -2.37 -1.05
C TRP A 63 -2.35 -1.27 -2.11
N ALA A 64 -3.24 -0.29 -1.91
CA ALA A 64 -3.45 0.80 -2.84
C ALA A 64 -2.20 1.67 -3.01
N THR A 65 -1.47 1.95 -1.91
CA THR A 65 -0.21 2.69 -1.95
C THR A 65 0.88 1.91 -2.68
N SER A 66 1.03 0.61 -2.42
CA SER A 66 2.01 -0.22 -3.14
C SER A 66 1.72 -0.27 -4.65
N LYS A 67 0.45 -0.46 -5.04
CA LYS A 67 0.05 -0.42 -6.45
C LYS A 67 0.22 0.96 -7.06
N LEU A 68 0.02 2.03 -6.29
CA LEU A 68 0.22 3.39 -6.75
C LEU A 68 1.70 3.64 -7.06
N LEU A 69 2.62 3.23 -6.17
CA LEU A 69 4.06 3.38 -6.41
C LEU A 69 4.50 2.66 -7.68
N LEU A 70 4.05 1.41 -7.88
CA LEU A 70 4.33 0.67 -9.10
C LEU A 70 3.77 1.38 -10.35
N THR A 71 2.56 1.92 -10.26
CA THR A 71 1.93 2.65 -11.36
C THR A 71 2.68 3.94 -11.69
N GLU A 72 3.16 4.69 -10.69
CA GLU A 72 3.95 5.89 -10.92
C GLU A 72 5.31 5.55 -11.56
N GLU A 73 5.93 4.43 -11.19
CA GLU A 73 7.21 4.01 -11.77
C GLU A 73 7.06 3.60 -13.24
N LEU A 74 6.01 2.83 -13.58
CA LEU A 74 5.71 2.48 -14.98
C LEU A 74 5.46 3.72 -15.85
N LEU A 75 4.74 4.71 -15.31
CA LEU A 75 4.48 5.96 -16.03
C LEU A 75 5.75 6.78 -16.26
N LYS A 76 6.67 6.82 -15.29
CA LYS A 76 7.97 7.48 -15.46
C LYS A 76 8.84 6.80 -16.51
N GLN A 77 8.88 5.46 -16.52
CA GLN A 77 9.63 4.71 -17.53
C GLN A 77 9.13 5.05 -18.93
N GLN A 78 7.81 5.10 -19.11
CA GLN A 78 7.21 5.50 -20.38
C GLN A 78 7.54 6.95 -20.77
N GLU A 79 7.50 7.89 -19.83
CA GLU A 79 7.86 9.29 -20.08
C GLU A 79 9.33 9.43 -20.51
N LEU A 80 10.23 8.69 -19.86
CA LEU A 80 11.65 8.63 -20.22
C LEU A 80 11.86 8.04 -21.62
N SER A 81 11.17 6.94 -21.96
CA SER A 81 11.25 6.33 -23.30
C SER A 81 10.76 7.30 -24.39
N GLN A 82 9.66 8.03 -24.15
CA GLN A 82 9.16 9.03 -25.08
C GLN A 82 10.12 10.21 -25.24
N GLN A 83 10.74 10.69 -24.16
CA GLN A 83 11.76 11.74 -24.24
C GLN A 83 12.99 11.28 -25.01
N TYR A 84 13.40 10.03 -24.84
CA TYR A 84 14.53 9.46 -25.56
C TYR A 84 14.24 9.35 -27.07
N GLN A 85 13.06 8.85 -27.45
CA GLN A 85 12.62 8.81 -28.85
C GLN A 85 12.55 10.21 -29.46
N GLN A 86 11.93 11.18 -28.79
CA GLN A 86 11.86 12.56 -29.31
C GLN A 86 13.25 13.19 -29.48
N LYS A 87 14.19 12.90 -28.57
CA LYS A 87 15.57 13.38 -28.68
C LYS A 87 16.31 12.71 -29.85
N LEU A 88 16.04 11.43 -30.12
CA LEU A 88 16.58 10.72 -31.27
C LEU A 88 16.05 11.32 -32.58
N GLU A 89 14.74 11.49 -32.70
CA GLU A 89 14.10 12.06 -33.89
C GLU A 89 14.61 13.50 -34.16
N LEU A 90 14.73 14.34 -33.13
CA LEU A 90 15.32 15.68 -33.29
C LEU A 90 16.81 15.66 -33.65
N SER A 91 17.53 14.61 -33.25
CA SER A 91 18.93 14.42 -33.62
C SER A 91 19.07 13.93 -35.06
N GLU A 92 18.19 13.06 -35.54
CA GLU A 92 18.16 12.59 -36.94
C GLU A 92 17.80 13.75 -37.89
N LEU A 93 16.77 14.54 -37.56
CA LEU A 93 16.33 15.67 -38.37
C LEU A 93 17.36 16.82 -38.45
N ARG A 94 18.35 16.86 -37.55
CA ARG A 94 19.47 17.81 -37.57
C ARG A 94 20.70 17.32 -38.32
N MET A 95 20.77 16.02 -38.62
CA MET A 95 21.94 15.37 -39.21
C MET A 95 21.80 15.17 -40.73
N ASP A 96 20.61 15.37 -41.30
CA ASP A 96 20.37 15.27 -42.75
C ASP A 96 21.15 16.31 -43.59
N GLU A 97 21.79 17.30 -42.97
CA GLU A 97 22.54 18.34 -43.71
C GLU A 97 24.06 18.14 -43.73
N GLU A 98 24.70 17.49 -42.75
CA GLU A 98 26.16 17.38 -42.71
C GLU A 98 26.64 16.10 -41.98
N ASP A 99 27.27 15.20 -42.75
CA ASP A 99 28.25 14.18 -42.32
C ASP A 99 27.79 12.71 -42.19
N ASP A 100 27.73 12.02 -43.34
CA ASP A 100 27.52 10.57 -43.48
C ASP A 100 28.49 9.72 -42.63
N ALA A 101 29.67 10.25 -42.31
CA ALA A 101 30.67 9.56 -41.49
C ALA A 101 30.24 9.46 -40.01
N ALA A 102 29.60 10.51 -39.48
CA ALA A 102 29.07 10.53 -38.12
C ALA A 102 27.82 9.63 -37.99
N TRP A 103 27.04 9.49 -39.07
CA TRP A 103 25.95 8.51 -39.14
C TRP A 103 26.51 7.08 -39.08
N ALA A 104 27.53 6.76 -39.88
CA ALA A 104 28.14 5.43 -39.93
C ALA A 104 28.82 5.03 -38.60
N GLU A 105 29.53 5.94 -37.95
CA GLU A 105 30.15 5.70 -36.64
C GLU A 105 29.11 5.42 -35.55
N ARG A 106 27.95 6.09 -35.60
CA ARG A 106 26.86 5.85 -34.65
C ARG A 106 26.09 4.56 -34.91
N GLN A 107 25.88 4.17 -36.17
CA GLN A 107 25.32 2.86 -36.50
C GLN A 107 26.22 1.73 -35.98
N LEU A 108 27.54 1.90 -36.11
CA LEU A 108 28.50 0.98 -35.51
C LEU A 108 28.41 0.98 -33.98
N ALA A 109 28.30 2.14 -33.33
CA ALA A 109 28.14 2.24 -31.88
C ALA A 109 26.89 1.52 -31.34
N ILE A 110 25.76 1.64 -32.04
CA ILE A 110 24.49 0.94 -31.70
C ILE A 110 24.63 -0.58 -31.88
N LEU A 111 25.40 -1.03 -32.88
CA LEU A 111 25.67 -2.45 -33.13
C LEU A 111 26.75 -3.04 -32.21
N THR A 112 27.54 -2.21 -31.52
CA THR A 112 28.61 -2.64 -30.61
C THR A 112 28.28 -2.49 -29.12
N ASP A 113 27.16 -1.87 -28.76
CA ASP A 113 26.64 -1.83 -27.38
C ASP A 113 25.88 -3.13 -27.05
N ASP A 114 26.40 -4.25 -27.53
CA ASP A 114 25.86 -5.60 -27.38
C ASP A 114 26.63 -6.30 -26.24
N GLU A 115 26.37 -5.86 -25.02
CA GLU A 115 26.53 -6.70 -23.82
C GLU A 115 25.18 -6.66 -23.07
N ASP A 116 24.43 -7.77 -23.19
CA ASP A 116 23.16 -8.13 -22.53
C ASP A 116 21.84 -7.50 -23.02
N ASP A 117 21.25 -8.03 -24.12
CA ASP A 117 19.85 -8.53 -24.16
C ASP A 117 19.40 -8.86 -25.61
N SER A 118 19.93 -9.94 -26.19
CA SER A 118 19.61 -10.39 -27.56
C SER A 118 18.32 -11.24 -27.68
N GLU A 119 17.40 -11.18 -26.72
CA GLU A 119 16.13 -11.94 -26.77
C GLU A 119 14.87 -11.11 -27.06
N ASN A 120 14.95 -9.78 -27.19
CA ASN A 120 13.73 -8.94 -27.25
C ASN A 120 13.40 -8.33 -28.64
N ALA A 121 14.19 -8.64 -29.68
CA ALA A 121 14.02 -8.01 -30.99
C ALA A 121 12.88 -8.59 -31.86
N GLU A 122 12.32 -9.75 -31.50
CA GLU A 122 11.26 -10.40 -32.31
C GLU A 122 9.83 -9.88 -32.04
N ASN A 123 9.62 -8.97 -31.09
CA ASN A 123 8.28 -8.46 -30.73
C ASN A 123 7.93 -7.08 -31.32
N LEU A 124 8.64 -6.59 -32.34
CA LEU A 124 8.29 -5.34 -33.03
C LEU A 124 7.15 -5.54 -34.06
N ALA A 125 5.98 -5.97 -33.59
CA ALA A 125 4.74 -5.79 -34.35
C ALA A 125 4.30 -4.30 -34.29
N PRO A 126 3.39 -3.82 -35.14
CA PRO A 126 2.93 -2.43 -35.12
C PRO A 126 2.17 -2.13 -33.82
N ILE A 127 2.91 -1.64 -32.83
CA ILE A 127 2.55 -1.52 -31.41
C ILE A 127 1.82 -0.18 -31.10
N ASP A 128 1.50 0.62 -32.10
CA ASP A 128 1.19 2.04 -31.87
C ASP A 128 -0.24 2.33 -31.36
N GLN A 129 -1.22 1.45 -31.64
CA GLN A 129 -2.61 1.67 -31.21
C GLN A 129 -2.96 1.08 -29.84
N GLY A 130 -2.22 0.05 -29.37
CA GLY A 130 -2.45 -0.59 -28.07
C GLY A 130 -1.96 0.26 -26.89
N LEU A 131 -0.72 0.77 -27.00
CA LEU A 131 -0.06 1.50 -25.92
C LEU A 131 -0.78 2.76 -25.47
N GLY A 132 -1.40 3.51 -26.40
CA GLY A 132 -2.15 4.71 -26.04
C GLY A 132 -3.35 4.39 -25.13
N THR A 133 -4.02 3.27 -25.39
CA THR A 133 -5.16 2.82 -24.56
C THR A 133 -4.70 2.30 -23.20
N GLU A 134 -3.60 1.56 -23.16
CA GLU A 134 -3.00 1.02 -21.94
C GLU A 134 -2.47 2.13 -21.04
N LEU A 135 -1.82 3.14 -21.62
CA LEU A 135 -1.40 4.36 -20.90
C LEU A 135 -2.61 5.10 -20.31
N SER A 136 -3.69 5.26 -21.08
CA SER A 136 -4.93 5.84 -20.57
C SER A 136 -5.51 5.02 -19.40
N HIS A 137 -5.46 3.69 -19.49
CA HIS A 137 -5.89 2.81 -18.40
C HIS A 137 -5.00 2.95 -17.16
N LEU A 138 -3.68 3.05 -17.32
CA LEU A 138 -2.72 3.28 -16.24
C LEU A 138 -2.97 4.62 -15.53
N ILE A 139 -3.19 5.70 -16.28
CA ILE A 139 -3.53 7.03 -15.70
C ILE A 139 -4.86 6.97 -14.94
N LYS A 140 -5.89 6.32 -15.50
CA LYS A 140 -7.18 6.11 -14.81
C LYS A 140 -7.02 5.27 -13.55
N TYR A 141 -6.18 4.23 -13.60
CA TYR A 141 -5.91 3.35 -12.46
C TYR A 141 -5.19 4.09 -11.35
N ARG A 142 -4.18 4.92 -11.68
CA ARG A 142 -3.51 5.84 -10.76
C ARG A 142 -4.51 6.72 -10.00
N LEU A 143 -5.44 7.34 -10.71
CA LEU A 143 -6.48 8.20 -10.11
C LEU A 143 -7.40 7.38 -9.19
N LYS A 144 -7.84 6.19 -9.61
CA LYS A 144 -8.65 5.29 -8.78
C LYS A 144 -7.93 4.94 -7.47
N LEU A 145 -6.65 4.58 -7.53
CA LEU A 145 -5.85 4.24 -6.35
C LEU A 145 -5.73 5.42 -5.38
N ARG A 146 -5.46 6.62 -5.88
CA ARG A 146 -5.45 7.85 -5.07
C ARG A 146 -6.80 8.09 -4.40
N ASN A 147 -7.89 7.97 -5.15
CA ASN A 147 -9.24 8.13 -4.61
C ASN A 147 -9.53 7.10 -3.52
N THR A 148 -9.17 5.82 -3.73
CA THR A 148 -9.33 4.77 -2.70
C THR A 148 -8.61 5.13 -1.39
N ILE A 149 -7.38 5.64 -1.47
CA ILE A 149 -6.62 6.07 -0.28
C ILE A 149 -7.34 7.21 0.43
N VAL A 150 -7.79 8.22 -0.32
CA VAL A 150 -8.49 9.39 0.21
C VAL A 150 -9.84 9.00 0.83
N GLU A 151 -10.62 8.15 0.18
CA GLU A 151 -11.92 7.67 0.68
C GLU A 151 -11.76 6.96 2.02
N VAL A 152 -10.78 6.06 2.17
CA VAL A 152 -10.52 5.38 3.44
C VAL A 152 -10.09 6.39 4.53
N ALA A 153 -9.27 7.38 4.18
CA ALA A 153 -8.87 8.43 5.12
C ALA A 153 -10.05 9.30 5.57
N GLN A 154 -10.91 9.72 4.63
CA GLN A 154 -12.12 10.50 4.91
C GLN A 154 -13.12 9.72 5.76
N GLU A 155 -13.34 8.43 5.46
CA GLU A 155 -14.18 7.56 6.27
C GLU A 155 -13.69 7.46 7.71
N LYS A 156 -12.37 7.30 7.90
CA LYS A 156 -11.76 7.29 9.24
C LYS A 156 -11.97 8.61 9.99
N MET A 157 -11.82 9.74 9.32
CA MET A 157 -12.09 11.06 9.93
C MET A 157 -13.56 11.20 10.33
N ARG A 158 -14.49 10.86 9.43
CA ARG A 158 -15.94 10.90 9.68
C ARG A 158 -16.36 10.04 10.87
N LYS A 159 -15.83 8.82 10.98
CA LYS A 159 -16.06 7.92 12.13
C LYS A 159 -15.53 8.53 13.43
N ARG A 160 -14.36 9.16 13.41
CA ARG A 160 -13.75 9.84 14.57
C ARG A 160 -14.56 11.05 15.01
N GLU A 161 -15.07 11.84 14.07
CA GLU A 161 -15.92 13.01 14.38
C GLU A 161 -17.25 12.59 14.98
N LYS A 162 -17.92 11.58 14.41
CA LYS A 162 -19.18 11.03 14.93
C LYS A 162 -19.02 10.52 16.36
N THR A 163 -17.91 9.84 16.68
CA THR A 163 -17.65 9.33 18.04
C THR A 163 -17.33 10.45 19.03
N LYS A 164 -16.54 11.45 18.63
CA LYS A 164 -16.29 12.66 19.43
C LYS A 164 -17.58 13.41 19.73
N LEU A 165 -18.42 13.66 18.73
CA LEU A 165 -19.70 14.34 18.88
C LEU A 165 -20.64 13.57 19.81
N LYS A 166 -20.74 12.25 19.65
CA LYS A 166 -21.53 11.39 20.56
C LYS A 166 -21.02 11.49 22.01
N ARG A 167 -19.70 11.47 22.23
CA ARG A 167 -19.10 11.61 23.56
C ARG A 167 -19.39 12.98 24.17
N LEU A 168 -19.30 14.04 23.37
CA LEU A 168 -19.62 15.40 23.80
C LEU A 168 -21.09 15.51 24.20
N LYS A 169 -22.03 15.07 23.34
CA LYS A 169 -23.47 15.06 23.65
C LYS A 169 -23.78 14.32 24.95
N ARG A 170 -23.18 13.15 25.17
CA ARG A 170 -23.34 12.40 26.45
C ARG A 170 -22.84 13.20 27.65
N ARG A 171 -21.67 13.83 27.55
CA ARG A 171 -21.13 14.68 28.62
C ARG A 171 -22.01 15.90 28.89
N THR A 172 -22.48 16.56 27.84
CA THR A 172 -23.39 17.70 27.97
C THR A 172 -24.69 17.30 28.66
N LEU A 173 -25.29 16.17 28.30
CA LEU A 173 -26.51 15.66 28.95
C LEU A 173 -26.31 15.28 30.42
N ILE A 174 -25.13 14.77 30.78
CA ILE A 174 -24.79 14.44 32.17
C ILE A 174 -24.53 15.73 32.96
N SER A 175 -23.82 16.69 32.38
CA SER A 175 -23.52 17.98 33.00
C SER A 175 -24.74 18.90 33.09
N SER A 176 -25.70 18.79 32.17
CA SER A 176 -26.91 19.61 32.14
C SER A 176 -28.00 19.10 33.07
N LYS A 177 -27.85 17.88 33.64
CA LYS A 177 -28.62 17.47 34.82
C LYS A 177 -28.14 18.33 36.00
N LYS A 178 -28.69 19.55 36.09
CA LYS A 178 -28.68 20.33 37.33
C LYS A 178 -29.15 19.38 38.45
N PRO A 179 -28.48 19.34 39.62
CA PRO A 179 -29.02 18.61 40.76
C PRO A 179 -30.45 19.10 40.96
N SER A 180 -31.39 18.17 40.89
CA SER A 180 -32.80 18.47 41.09
C SER A 180 -32.93 19.21 42.42
N ASN A 181 -33.63 20.35 42.46
CA ASN A 181 -33.85 21.12 43.69
C ASN A 181 -34.54 20.28 44.81
N LYS A 182 -35.02 19.06 44.48
CA LYS A 182 -35.61 18.11 45.43
C LYS A 182 -34.66 17.65 46.54
N ASP A 183 -33.34 17.70 46.36
CA ASP A 183 -32.37 17.29 47.38
C ASP A 183 -32.00 18.38 48.38
N LYS A 184 -32.39 19.65 48.15
CA LYS A 184 -32.04 20.75 49.07
C LYS A 184 -32.85 20.73 50.37
N HIS A 185 -33.99 20.06 50.42
CA HIS A 185 -34.82 19.98 51.64
C HIS A 185 -34.61 18.70 52.45
N ARG A 186 -33.74 17.79 52.01
CA ARG A 186 -33.48 16.52 52.71
C ARG A 186 -32.28 16.55 53.66
N ARG A 187 -31.57 17.69 53.76
CA ARG A 187 -30.38 17.87 54.62
C ARG A 187 -30.59 18.84 55.79
N SER A 188 -31.82 19.32 56.00
CA SER A 188 -32.17 20.14 57.17
C SER A 188 -33.09 19.38 58.12
N TYR A 189 -32.63 18.24 58.63
CA TYR A 189 -33.16 17.60 59.83
C TYR A 189 -32.02 16.84 60.50
#